data_AF-A0A0V0R5X0-F1
#
_entry.id   AF-A0A0V0R5X0-F1
#
_cell.length_a   1.000
_cell.length_b   1.000
_cell.length_c   1.000
_cell.angle_alpha   90.00
_cell.angle_beta   90.00
_cell.angle_gamma   90.00
#
_symmetry.space_group_name_H-M   'P 1'
#
loop_
_entity.id
_entity.type
_entity.pdbx_description
1 polymer ?
#
loop_
_entity_poly.entity_id
_entity_poly.type
_entity_poly.pdbx_seq_one_letter_code
_entity_poly.pdbx_strand_id
1 'polypeptide(L)'
;MFKAVQKINSSIVKNLTQKNTYFYAPDSIQKRETLSGYYLDPNDVARRFIKIISLHDDIKNPSEIKINSSWEQIGVGELAKVEILLEAEQEFWLEFSDEDAERFRTIEDVVQHVSKSFFAQ
;
A
#
# COMPACT_ATOMS: atom_id res chain seq x y z
N MET A 1 -19.98 -1.06 53.67
CA MET A 1 -18.92 -1.89 53.07
C MET A 1 -19.50 -2.55 51.80
N PHE A 2 -18.96 -2.21 50.61
CA PHE A 2 -18.96 -2.97 49.33
C PHE A 2 -20.31 -3.51 48.77
N LYS A 3 -20.78 -3.34 47.52
CA LYS A 3 -20.34 -2.92 46.17
C LYS A 3 -21.65 -2.57 45.42
N ALA A 4 -21.82 -1.41 44.79
CA ALA A 4 -21.27 -0.99 43.50
C ALA A 4 -21.69 -1.85 42.30
N VAL A 5 -22.58 -1.25 41.50
CA VAL A 5 -22.66 -1.26 40.03
C VAL A 5 -23.22 -2.52 39.36
N GLN A 6 -24.49 -2.35 39.02
CA GLN A 6 -25.37 -3.13 38.18
C GLN A 6 -24.82 -3.22 36.73
N LYS A 7 -24.62 -4.46 36.29
CA LYS A 7 -24.73 -4.98 34.90
C LYS A 7 -24.21 -4.06 33.77
N ILE A 8 -22.92 -4.21 33.46
CA ILE A 8 -22.39 -3.88 32.12
C ILE A 8 -22.61 -5.12 31.23
N ASN A 9 -23.19 -4.90 30.04
CA ASN A 9 -23.52 -5.94 29.06
C ASN A 9 -22.31 -6.82 28.72
N SER A 10 -22.47 -8.14 28.89
CA SER A 10 -21.47 -9.19 28.66
C SER A 10 -21.06 -9.39 27.20
N SER A 11 -21.51 -8.53 26.29
CA SER A 11 -21.15 -8.57 24.86
C SER A 11 -19.92 -7.73 24.52
N ILE A 12 -19.54 -6.76 25.38
CA ILE A 12 -18.42 -5.85 25.10
C ILE A 12 -17.07 -6.45 25.52
N VAL A 13 -17.06 -7.41 26.47
CA VAL A 13 -15.82 -7.92 27.07
C VAL A 13 -15.26 -9.17 26.36
N LYS A 14 -15.89 -9.66 25.29
CA LYS A 14 -15.42 -10.87 24.59
C LYS A 14 -14.21 -10.65 23.65
N ASN A 15 -13.79 -9.41 23.40
CA ASN A 15 -12.73 -9.11 22.42
C ASN A 15 -11.43 -8.57 23.01
N LEU A 16 -11.12 -8.84 24.30
CA LEU A 16 -9.89 -8.33 24.94
C LEU A 16 -9.03 -9.38 25.65
N THR A 17 -9.12 -10.65 25.24
CA THR A 17 -8.11 -11.65 25.63
C THR A 17 -7.42 -12.20 24.40
N GLN A 18 -6.63 -11.35 23.74
CA GLN A 18 -5.55 -11.84 22.91
C GLN A 18 -4.45 -12.33 23.87
N LYS A 19 -4.49 -13.62 24.21
CA LYS A 19 -3.34 -14.26 24.87
C LYS A 19 -2.19 -14.22 23.88
N ASN A 20 -1.13 -13.48 24.21
CA ASN A 20 0.13 -13.54 23.50
C ASN A 20 0.76 -14.93 23.71
N THR A 21 0.42 -15.84 22.82
CA THR A 21 1.20 -17.06 22.60
C THR A 21 2.15 -16.76 21.44
N TYR A 22 3.44 -16.66 21.76
CA TYR A 22 4.49 -16.63 20.76
C TYR A 22 4.47 -17.97 20.02
N PHE A 23 3.80 -17.99 18.86
CA PHE A 23 3.96 -19.06 17.90
C PHE A 23 5.21 -18.75 17.09
N TYR A 24 6.22 -19.60 17.19
CA TYR A 24 7.15 -19.77 16.07
C TYR A 24 6.28 -20.27 14.90
N ALA A 25 5.94 -19.37 13.98
CA ALA A 25 5.28 -19.75 12.74
C ALA A 25 6.36 -20.28 11.79
N PRO A 26 6.41 -21.59 11.48
CA PRO A 26 7.08 -22.01 10.27
C PRO A 26 6.21 -21.50 9.12
N ASP A 27 6.63 -20.39 8.48
CA ASP A 27 6.03 -19.77 7.30
C ASP A 27 4.52 -20.01 7.19
N SER A 28 3.72 -19.33 8.02
CA SER A 28 2.27 -19.35 7.84
C SER A 28 1.96 -18.65 6.52
N ILE A 29 1.82 -19.45 5.45
CA ILE A 29 1.29 -19.00 4.16
C ILE A 29 -0.08 -18.38 4.45
N GLN A 30 -0.14 -17.06 4.52
CA GLN A 30 -1.41 -16.36 4.62
C GLN A 30 -2.16 -16.64 3.32
N LYS A 31 -3.22 -17.47 3.40
CA LYS A 31 -4.10 -17.67 2.25
C LYS A 31 -4.73 -16.32 1.93
N ARG A 32 -4.43 -15.78 0.75
CA ARG A 32 -5.13 -14.60 0.23
C ARG A 32 -6.60 -14.95 0.08
N GLU A 33 -7.46 -14.22 0.80
CA GLU A 33 -8.91 -14.44 0.73
C GLU A 33 -9.51 -14.00 -0.61
N THR A 34 -8.77 -13.23 -1.41
CA THR A 34 -9.24 -12.68 -2.69
C THR A 34 -8.67 -13.44 -3.89
N LEU A 35 -9.56 -13.89 -4.78
CA LEU A 35 -9.28 -14.36 -6.15
C LEU A 35 -8.71 -13.23 -7.06
N SER A 36 -8.02 -12.23 -6.52
CA SER A 36 -7.79 -10.95 -7.19
C SER A 36 -6.54 -10.88 -8.07
N GLY A 37 -5.78 -11.96 -8.23
CA GLY A 37 -4.58 -11.97 -9.08
C GLY A 37 -3.44 -11.04 -8.62
N TYR A 38 -3.57 -10.43 -7.45
CA TYR A 38 -2.57 -9.53 -6.86
C TYR A 38 -1.68 -10.27 -5.85
N TYR A 39 -0.38 -9.96 -5.88
CA TYR A 39 0.63 -10.39 -4.93
C TYR A 39 0.78 -9.51 -3.69
N LEU A 40 0.52 -8.23 -3.83
CA LEU A 40 0.48 -7.27 -2.72
C LEU A 40 -0.93 -6.70 -2.56
N ASP A 41 -1.26 -6.15 -1.38
CA ASP A 41 -2.50 -5.39 -1.21
C ASP A 41 -2.38 -4.07 -2.00
N PRO A 42 -3.22 -3.85 -3.03
CA PRO A 42 -3.15 -2.62 -3.82
C PRO A 42 -3.33 -1.35 -3.00
N ASN A 43 -4.06 -1.42 -1.87
CA ASN A 43 -4.23 -0.25 -0.99
C ASN A 43 -2.93 0.11 -0.26
N ASP A 44 -2.16 -0.89 0.17
CA ASP A 44 -0.87 -0.64 0.82
C ASP A 44 0.17 -0.16 -0.20
N VAL A 45 0.20 -0.77 -1.39
CA VAL A 45 1.03 -0.32 -2.51
C VAL A 45 0.70 1.13 -2.87
N ALA A 46 -0.59 1.46 -3.04
CA ALA A 46 -1.02 2.83 -3.32
C ALA A 46 -0.57 3.81 -2.23
N ARG A 47 -0.74 3.45 -0.95
CA ARG A 47 -0.33 4.30 0.17
C ARG A 47 1.18 4.57 0.16
N ARG A 48 2.00 3.54 -0.06
CA ARG A 48 3.46 3.65 -0.14
C ARG A 48 3.88 4.45 -1.36
N PHE A 49 3.29 4.18 -2.52
CA PHE A 49 3.62 4.88 -3.76
C PHE A 49 3.22 6.35 -3.75
N ILE A 50 2.04 6.69 -3.21
CA ILE A 50 1.63 8.10 -3.01
C ILE A 50 2.62 8.81 -2.08
N LYS A 51 3.17 8.12 -1.07
CA LYS A 51 4.19 8.70 -0.19
C LYS A 51 5.47 9.02 -0.96
N ILE A 52 5.93 8.15 -1.87
CA ILE A 52 7.08 8.41 -2.75
C ILE A 52 6.81 9.67 -3.58
N ILE A 53 5.69 9.70 -4.31
CA ILE A 53 5.31 10.85 -5.14
C ILE A 53 5.26 12.13 -4.29
N SER A 54 4.64 12.08 -3.11
CA SER A 54 4.50 13.24 -2.22
C SER A 54 5.81 13.80 -1.68
N LEU A 55 6.88 13.01 -1.66
CA LEU A 55 8.20 13.42 -1.19
C LEU A 55 9.08 13.99 -2.31
N HIS A 56 8.66 13.84 -3.56
CA HIS A 56 9.40 14.35 -4.72
C HIS A 56 9.33 15.88 -4.79
N ASP A 57 10.46 16.54 -5.09
CA ASP A 57 10.61 18.00 -5.03
C ASP A 57 9.67 18.77 -5.97
N ASP A 58 9.30 18.18 -7.11
CA ASP A 58 8.39 18.79 -8.08
C ASP A 58 6.91 18.81 -7.64
N ILE A 59 6.54 18.06 -6.60
CA ILE A 59 5.15 18.02 -6.11
C ILE A 59 4.86 19.22 -5.21
N LYS A 60 3.98 20.10 -5.70
CA LYS A 60 3.55 21.30 -4.96
C LYS A 60 2.40 21.03 -3.98
N ASN A 61 1.47 20.16 -4.37
CA ASN A 61 0.23 19.89 -3.62
C ASN A 61 0.03 18.38 -3.39
N PRO A 62 0.72 17.76 -2.41
CA PRO A 62 0.59 16.31 -2.16
C PRO A 62 -0.85 15.86 -1.86
N SER A 63 -1.67 16.72 -1.27
CA SER A 63 -3.07 16.40 -0.93
C SER A 63 -4.00 16.27 -2.14
N GLU A 64 -3.58 16.72 -3.31
CA GLU A 64 -4.38 16.66 -4.54
C GLU A 64 -4.12 15.39 -5.35
N ILE A 65 -3.15 14.57 -4.95
CA ILE A 65 -2.79 13.31 -5.61
C ILE A 65 -3.91 12.30 -5.39
N LYS A 66 -4.51 11.83 -6.50
CA LYS A 66 -5.49 10.75 -6.51
C LYS A 66 -4.98 9.59 -7.34
N ILE A 67 -5.39 8.37 -7.01
CA ILE A 67 -4.90 7.17 -7.71
C ILE A 67 -5.22 7.18 -9.21
N ASN A 68 -6.34 7.78 -9.60
CA ASN A 68 -6.76 7.91 -11.00
C ASN A 68 -6.21 9.16 -11.70
N SER A 69 -5.36 9.95 -11.04
CA SER A 69 -4.73 11.11 -11.65
C SER A 69 -3.67 10.69 -12.66
N SER A 70 -3.60 11.42 -13.78
CA SER A 70 -2.44 11.33 -14.68
C SER A 70 -1.25 12.08 -14.11
N TRP A 71 -0.05 11.75 -14.59
CA TRP A 71 1.20 12.45 -14.24
C TRP A 71 1.14 13.95 -14.51
N GLU A 72 0.57 14.34 -15.65
CA GLU A 72 0.38 15.74 -16.02
C GLU A 72 -0.57 16.48 -15.06
N GLN A 73 -1.63 15.81 -14.59
CA GLN A 73 -2.61 16.42 -13.67
C GLN A 73 -2.02 16.74 -12.30
N ILE A 74 -1.04 15.95 -11.85
CA ILE A 74 -0.29 16.21 -10.61
C ILE A 74 0.93 17.09 -10.82
N GLY A 75 1.17 17.56 -12.06
CA GLY A 75 2.27 18.46 -12.41
C GLY A 75 3.63 17.78 -12.52
N VAL A 76 3.68 16.45 -12.71
CA VAL A 76 4.92 15.68 -12.87
C VAL A 76 5.30 15.65 -14.36
N GLY A 77 6.51 16.10 -14.67
CA GLY A 77 7.10 15.98 -16.00
C GLY A 77 7.68 14.58 -16.27
N GLU A 78 8.04 14.28 -17.52
CA GLU A 78 8.56 12.95 -17.90
C GLU A 78 9.88 12.59 -17.20
N LEU A 79 10.77 13.56 -16.94
CA LEU A 79 12.01 13.28 -16.21
C LEU A 79 11.73 12.90 -14.74
N ALA A 80 10.90 13.71 -14.06
CA ALA A 80 10.46 13.45 -12.69
C ALA A 80 9.67 12.14 -12.57
N LYS A 81 8.89 11.78 -13.59
CA LYS A 81 8.22 10.47 -13.65
C LYS A 81 9.23 9.33 -13.58
N VAL A 82 10.33 9.40 -14.34
CA VAL A 82 11.39 8.37 -14.32
C VAL A 82 12.05 8.30 -12.94
N GLU A 83 12.35 9.43 -12.32
CA GLU A 83 12.94 9.50 -10.97
C GLU A 83 12.04 8.83 -9.92
N ILE A 84 10.75 9.15 -9.93
CA ILE A 84 9.74 8.54 -9.05
C ILE A 84 9.63 7.02 -9.28
N LEU A 85 9.72 6.57 -10.53
CA LEU A 85 9.67 5.14 -10.83
C LEU A 85 10.93 4.41 -10.33
N LEU A 86 12.11 5.01 -10.43
CA LEU A 86 13.35 4.46 -9.85
C LEU A 86 13.29 4.38 -8.33
N GLU A 87 12.68 5.36 -7.65
CA GLU A 87 12.44 5.29 -6.21
C GLU A 87 11.44 4.17 -5.85
N ALA A 88 10.43 3.94 -6.68
CA ALA A 88 9.48 2.85 -6.49
C ALA A 88 10.11 1.47 -6.69
N GLU A 89 11.03 1.31 -7.65
CA GLU A 89 11.84 0.10 -7.80
C GLU A 89 12.61 -0.25 -6.53
N GLN A 90 13.23 0.77 -5.91
CA GLN A 90 13.96 0.62 -4.66
C GLN A 90 13.03 0.30 -3.48
N GLU A 91 11.87 0.95 -3.38
CA GLU A 91 10.90 0.72 -2.30
C GLU A 91 10.29 -0.69 -2.36
N PHE A 92 9.95 -1.16 -3.57
CA PHE A 92 9.21 -2.41 -3.77
C PHE A 92 10.11 -3.59 -4.21
N TRP A 93 11.42 -3.38 -4.34
CA TRP A 93 12.40 -4.40 -4.75
C TRP A 93 12.05 -5.08 -6.07
N LEU A 94 11.72 -4.27 -7.07
CA LEU A 94 11.37 -4.70 -8.42
C LEU A 94 12.13 -3.87 -9.46
N GLU A 95 12.03 -4.27 -10.72
CA GLU A 95 12.58 -3.54 -11.87
C GLU A 95 11.47 -3.37 -12.89
N PHE A 96 11.23 -2.14 -13.35
CA PHE A 96 10.31 -1.85 -14.44
C PHE A 96 11.06 -1.97 -15.77
N SER A 97 10.42 -2.56 -16.78
CA SER A 97 10.95 -2.46 -18.13
C SER A 97 10.74 -1.06 -18.69
N ASP A 98 11.60 -0.60 -19.60
CA ASP A 98 11.43 0.67 -20.32
C ASP A 98 10.02 0.77 -20.94
N GLU A 99 9.53 -0.33 -21.52
CA GLU A 99 8.21 -0.40 -22.13
C GLU A 99 7.08 -0.21 -21.10
N ASP A 100 7.20 -0.78 -19.90
CA ASP A 100 6.22 -0.59 -18.82
C ASP A 100 6.25 0.85 -18.30
N ALA A 101 7.45 1.41 -18.09
CA ALA A 101 7.64 2.78 -17.64
C ALA A 101 7.01 3.79 -18.62
N GLU A 102 7.18 3.60 -19.92
CA GLU A 102 6.55 4.42 -20.96
C GLU A 102 5.02 4.27 -20.99
N ARG A 103 4.50 3.06 -20.70
CA ARG A 103 3.06 2.76 -20.74
C ARG A 103 2.28 3.33 -19.56
N PHE A 104 2.91 3.56 -18.41
CA PHE A 104 2.22 4.10 -17.23
C PHE A 104 1.67 5.51 -17.50
N ARG A 105 0.34 5.64 -17.58
CA ARG A 105 -0.36 6.91 -17.80
C ARG A 105 -0.89 7.52 -16.51
N THR A 106 -1.20 6.67 -15.54
CA THR A 106 -1.78 7.03 -14.26
C THR A 106 -1.03 6.37 -13.11
N ILE A 107 -1.24 6.90 -11.90
CA ILE A 107 -0.71 6.29 -10.67
C ILE A 107 -1.27 4.88 -10.47
N GLU A 108 -2.54 4.67 -10.81
CA GLU A 108 -3.21 3.38 -10.75
C GLU A 108 -2.48 2.31 -11.58
N ASP A 109 -1.98 2.65 -12.78
CA ASP A 109 -1.27 1.69 -13.63
C ASP A 109 -0.05 1.09 -12.92
N VAL A 110 0.73 1.95 -12.25
CA VAL A 110 1.91 1.53 -11.48
C VAL A 110 1.47 0.68 -10.29
N VAL A 111 0.49 1.14 -9.52
CA VAL A 111 -0.02 0.39 -8.36
C VAL A 111 -0.50 -0.99 -8.77
N GLN A 112 -1.24 -1.10 -9.86
CA GLN A 112 -1.71 -2.39 -10.37
C GLN A 112 -0.55 -3.27 -10.85
N HIS A 113 0.44 -2.70 -11.53
CA HIS A 113 1.62 -3.43 -12.00
C HIS A 113 2.39 -4.00 -10.81
N VAL A 114 2.79 -3.15 -9.85
CA VAL A 114 3.50 -3.54 -8.63
C VAL A 114 2.70 -4.56 -7.84
N SER A 115 1.39 -4.34 -7.70
CA SER A 115 0.52 -5.28 -6.98
C SER A 115 0.44 -6.64 -7.65
N LYS A 116 0.67 -6.77 -8.97
CA LYS A 116 0.70 -8.04 -9.72
C LYS A 116 2.10 -8.62 -9.88
N SER A 117 3.13 -7.93 -9.40
CA SER A 117 4.50 -8.42 -9.42
C SER A 117 4.74 -9.42 -8.30
N PHE A 118 5.12 -10.65 -8.66
CA PHE A 118 5.31 -11.75 -7.70
C PHE A 118 6.41 -11.47 -6.66
N PHE A 119 7.47 -10.79 -7.08
CA PHE A 119 8.67 -10.57 -6.26
C PHE A 119 8.64 -9.26 -5.47
N ALA A 120 7.63 -8.41 -5.68
CA ALA A 120 7.53 -7.12 -5.00
C ALA A 120 7.22 -7.30 -3.51
N GLN A 121 7.74 -6.41 -2.65
CA GLN A 121 7.58 -6.45 -1.18
C GLN A 121 7.10 -5.13 -0.58
#